data_AF-A0A2N6C0R1-F1
#
_entry.id   AF-A0A2N6C0R1-F1
#
_cell.length_a   1.000
_cell.length_b   1.000
_cell.length_c   1.000
_cell.angle_alpha   90.00
_cell.angle_beta   90.00
_cell.angle_gamma   90.00
#
_symmetry.space_group_name_H-M   'P 1'
#
loop_
_entity.id
_entity.type
_entity.pdbx_description
1 polymer ?
#
loop_
_entity_poly.entity_id
_entity_poly.type
_entity_poly.pdbx_seq_one_letter_code
_entity_poly.pdbx_strand_id
1 'polypeptide(L)' 'MGLALDEPKDNDEVVDQDGLKFLVEKGLLTTCGEILVDFVDAGPRSGFSITSKVPLASGGGCSSGSCSSGSCG' A
#
# COMPACT_ATOMS: atom_id res chain seq x y z
N MET A 1 -4.79 0.86 -3.33
CA MET A 1 -3.44 0.32 -3.05
C MET A 1 -3.53 -0.61 -1.86
N GLY A 2 -2.89 -1.78 -1.90
CA GLY A 2 -2.87 -2.74 -0.79
C GLY A 2 -1.51 -3.43 -0.70
N LEU A 3 -1.16 -3.92 0.48
CA LEU A 3 0.06 -4.69 0.72
C LEU A 3 -0.26 -6.18 0.75
N ALA A 4 0.62 -6.97 0.15
CA ALA A 4 0.60 -8.43 0.21
C ALA A 4 2.01 -8.93 0.51
N LEU A 5 2.09 -10.15 1.08
CA LEU A 5 3.35 -10.84 1.29
C LEU A 5 3.66 -11.65 0.02
N ASP A 6 4.79 -11.36 -0.62
CA ASP A 6 5.27 -12.05 -1.83
C ASP A 6 6.80 -12.20 -1.79
N GLU A 7 7.34 -13.02 -2.69
CA GLU A 7 8.78 -13.21 -2.89
C GLU A 7 9.35 -12.17 -3.86
N PRO A 8 10.62 -11.71 -3.65
CA PRO A 8 11.26 -10.73 -4.54
C PRO A 8 11.47 -11.29 -5.94
N LYS A 9 11.05 -10.55 -6.97
CA LYS A 9 11.31 -10.87 -8.38
C LYS A 9 12.35 -9.92 -8.98
N ASP A 10 12.94 -10.30 -10.11
CA ASP A 10 13.98 -9.51 -10.79
C ASP A 10 13.52 -8.09 -11.20
N ASN A 11 12.20 -7.93 -11.40
CA ASN A 11 11.58 -6.68 -11.82
C ASN A 11 11.04 -5.84 -10.64
N ASP A 12 11.24 -6.30 -9.41
CA ASP A 12 10.89 -5.54 -8.21
C ASP A 12 12.07 -4.72 -7.74
N GLU A 13 11.78 -3.53 -7.23
CA GLU A 13 12.68 -2.76 -6.40
C GLU A 13 12.52 -3.26 -4.96
N VAL A 14 13.64 -3.68 -4.37
CA VAL A 14 13.67 -4.18 -2.99
C VAL A 14 14.19 -3.07 -2.08
N VAL A 15 13.36 -2.62 -1.15
CA VAL A 15 13.71 -1.61 -0.16
C VAL A 15 13.66 -2.26 1.22
N ASP A 16 14.80 -2.33 1.90
CA ASP A 16 14.88 -2.85 3.27
C ASP A 16 14.79 -1.68 4.25
N GLN A 17 13.77 -1.69 5.11
CA GLN A 17 13.54 -0.67 6.14
C GLN A 17 13.12 -1.33 7.44
N ASP A 18 13.85 -1.03 8.52
CA ASP A 18 13.60 -1.56 9.87
C ASP A 18 13.49 -3.09 9.92
N GLY A 19 14.21 -3.79 9.02
CA GLY A 19 14.20 -5.25 8.90
C GLY A 19 13.01 -5.82 8.13
N LEU A 20 12.16 -4.95 7.55
CA LEU A 20 11.09 -5.32 6.63
C LEU A 20 11.53 -5.03 5.19
N LYS A 21 11.34 -6.01 4.30
CA LYS A 21 11.60 -5.85 2.88
C LYS A 21 10.31 -5.47 2.16
N PHE A 22 10.30 -4.28 1.57
CA PHE A 22 9.26 -3.82 0.67
C PHE A 22 9.64 -4.16 -0.75
N LEU A 23 8.71 -4.79 -1.46
CA LEU A 23 8.83 -5.16 -2.85
C LEU A 23 7.89 -4.27 -3.66
N VAL A 24 8.42 -3.50 -4.60
CA VAL A 24 7.60 -2.69 -5.48
C VAL A 24 8.02 -2.91 -6.92
N GLU A 25 7.07 -3.34 -7.76
CA GLU A 25 7.32 -3.50 -9.18
C GLU A 25 7.81 -2.18 -9.80
N LYS A 26 8.91 -2.22 -10.54
CA LYS A 26 9.54 -1.01 -11.15
C LYS A 26 8.59 -0.25 -12.09
N GLY A 27 7.69 -0.95 -12.77
CA GLY A 27 6.64 -0.33 -13.60
C GLY A 27 5.63 0.47 -12.78
N LEU A 28 5.24 -0.05 -11.61
CA LEU A 28 4.38 0.64 -10.65
C LEU A 28 5.08 1.86 -10.06
N LEU A 29 6.36 1.76 -9.68
CA LEU A 29 7.14 2.91 -9.20
C LEU A 29 7.21 4.03 -10.24
N THR A 30 7.39 3.67 -11.51
CA THR A 30 7.41 4.66 -12.60
C THR A 30 6.07 5.39 -12.73
N THR A 31 4.97 4.68 -12.50
CA THR A 31 3.60 5.23 -12.64
C THR A 31 3.15 6.00 -11.40
N CYS A 32 3.48 5.52 -10.20
CA CYS A 32 3.08 6.07 -8.91
C CYS A 32 4.02 7.17 -8.42
N GLY A 33 5.25 7.19 -8.93
CA GLY A 33 6.34 7.99 -8.39
C GLY A 33 6.74 7.52 -7.00
N GLU A 34 7.02 8.48 -6.13
CA GLU A 34 7.40 8.24 -4.73
C GLU A 34 6.22 7.63 -3.96
N ILE A 35 6.47 6.54 -3.24
CA ILE A 35 5.48 5.82 -2.42
C ILE A 35 5.86 5.98 -0.96
N LEU A 36 4.89 6.40 -0.17
CA LEU A 36 5.01 6.63 1.26
C LEU A 36 4.13 5.61 1.99
N VAL A 37 4.74 4.81 2.85
CA VAL A 37 4.06 3.80 3.68
C VAL A 37 4.16 4.24 5.12
N ASP A 38 3.02 4.62 5.70
CA ASP A 38 2.91 5.02 7.10
C ASP A 38 2.09 3.98 7.87
N PHE A 39 2.42 3.80 9.14
CA PHE A 39 1.56 3.07 10.08
C PHE A 39 0.76 4.08 10.90
N VAL A 40 -0.56 4.10 10.70
CA VAL A 40 -1.46 4.94 11.49
C VAL A 40 -1.92 4.12 12.68
N ASP A 41 -1.54 4.51 13.88
CA ASP A 41 -2.08 3.95 15.11
C ASP A 41 -3.26 4.79 15.61
N ALA A 42 -4.47 4.24 15.44
CA ALA A 42 -5.73 4.84 15.91
C ALA A 42 -6.50 3.83 16.79
N GLY A 43 -5.79 3.06 17.62
CA GLY A 43 -6.37 2.04 18.50
C GLY A 43 -7.05 0.93 17.69
N PRO A 44 -8.37 0.72 17.79
CA PRO A 44 -9.07 -0.34 17.05
C PRO A 44 -9.07 -0.14 15.52
N ARG A 45 -8.56 0.99 15.02
CA ARG A 45 -8.45 1.31 13.59
C ARG A 45 -7.01 1.47 13.11
N SER A 46 -6.05 0.91 13.84
CA SER A 46 -4.66 0.95 13.44
C SER A 46 -4.41 0.16 12.14
N GLY A 47 -3.58 0.67 11.24
CA GLY A 47 -3.28 0.02 9.97
C GLY A 47 -2.25 0.76 9.12
N PHE A 48 -1.86 0.14 8.01
CA PHE A 48 -0.94 0.76 7.04
C PHE A 48 -1.71 1.71 6.11
N SER A 49 -1.20 2.93 5.99
CA SER A 49 -1.61 3.93 5.01
C SER A 49 -0.55 4.01 3.92
N ILE A 50 -0.96 3.85 2.67
CA ILE A 50 -0.07 3.88 1.51
C ILE A 50 -0.50 5.03 0.62
N THR A 51 0.41 5.98 0.42
CA THR A 51 0.19 7.15 -0.43
C THR A 51 1.22 7.18 -1.55
N SER A 52 0.80 7.48 -2.76
CA SER A 52 1.70 7.70 -3.90
C SER A 52 1.69 9.16 -4.31
N LYS A 53 2.84 9.68 -4.76
CA LYS A 53 2.97 11.06 -5.25
C LYS A 53 2.09 11.32 -6.48
N VAL A 54 2.00 10.33 -7.37
CA VAL A 54 1.06 10.31 -8.47
C VAL A 54 -0.09 9.40 -8.07
N PRO A 55 -1.31 9.92 -7.86
CA PRO A 55 -2.45 9.08 -7.55
C PRO A 55 -2.73 8.18 -8.75
N LEU A 56 -2.69 6.86 -8.54
CA LEU A 56 -3.15 5.94 -9.58
C LEU A 56 -4.64 6.19 -9.82
N ALA A 57 -4.96 6.68 -11.01
CA ALA A 57 -6.34 6.83 -11.44
C ALA A 57 -6.92 5.43 -11.76
N SER A 58 -7.37 4.69 -10.75
CA SER A 58 -8.47 3.72 -10.80
C SER A 58 -8.44 2.79 -9.58
N GLY A 59 -9.61 2.63 -8.94
CA GLY A 59 -9.96 1.40 -8.24
C GLY A 59 -9.72 1.37 -6.73
N GLY A 60 -10.69 1.87 -5.96
CA GLY A 60 -10.93 1.38 -4.60
C GLY A 60 -9.92 1.80 -3.54
N GLY A 61 -9.77 3.11 -3.33
CA GLY A 61 -9.35 3.59 -2.02
C GLY A 61 -10.48 3.33 -1.04
N CYS A 62 -10.31 2.39 -0.11
CA CYS A 62 -11.09 2.37 1.13
C CYS A 62 -10.63 3.52 2.03
N SER A 63 -10.72 4.75 1.52
CA SER A 63 -10.53 5.94 2.32
C SER A 63 -11.75 6.11 3.20
N SER A 64 -11.55 5.88 4.50
CA SER A 64 -12.31 6.53 5.58
C SER A 64 -13.83 6.34 5.55
N GLY A 65 -14.30 5.21 6.08
CA GLY A 65 -15.72 5.04 6.40
C GLY A 65 -16.04 3.64 6.90
N SER A 66 -16.09 3.47 8.22
CA SER A 66 -16.93 2.50 8.92
C SER A 66 -17.00 1.07 8.36
N CYS A 67 -16.23 0.14 8.93
CA CYS A 67 -16.64 -1.26 9.00
C CYS A 67 -17.81 -1.43 10.00
N SER A 68 -18.95 -0.85 9.64
CA SER A 68 -20.25 -1.20 10.21
C SER A 68 -21.08 -1.75 9.06
N SER A 69 -21.24 -3.08 9.05
CA SER A 69 -22.26 -3.85 8.32
C SER A 69 -22.35 -3.68 6.80
N GLY A 70 -22.01 -4.73 6.05
CA GLY A 70 -22.68 -5.02 4.77
C GLY A 70 -21.79 -5.42 3.60
N SER A 71 -21.78 -6.72 3.31
CA SER A 71 -21.60 -7.40 2.01
C SER A 71 -20.36 -7.07 1.16
N CYS A 72 -19.48 -8.08 1.03
CA CYS A 72 -18.73 -8.28 -0.21
C CYS A 72 -19.71 -8.64 -1.33
N GLY A 73 -19.49 -8.06 -2.51
CA GLY A 73 -20.14 -8.37 -3.77
C GLY A 73 -19.16 -8.09 -4.89
#